data_AF-A0A0Q6VYK4-F1
#
_entry.id   AF-A0A0Q6VYK4-F1
#
_cell.length_a   1.000
_cell.length_b   1.000
_cell.length_c   1.000
_cell.angle_alpha   90.00
_cell.angle_beta   90.00
_cell.angle_gamma   90.00
#
_symmetry.space_group_name_H-M   'P 1'
#
loop_
_entity.id
_entity.type
_entity.pdbx_description
1 polymer ?
#
loop_
_entity_poly.entity_id
_entity_poly.type
_entity_poly.pdbx_seq_one_letter_code
_entity_poly.pdbx_strand_id
1 'polypeptide(L)' 'MKNELTISEILLDPLIALLNAADGVHERSFAQLMQSAARIAARTPASLLPATVEPRAKSPLSEDMRSPA' A
#
# COMPACT_ATOMS: atom_id res chain seq x y z
N MET A 1 -6.82 -1.70 17.19
CA MET A 1 -7.53 -1.76 15.90
C MET A 1 -6.91 -2.88 15.08
N LYS A 2 -7.71 -3.75 14.46
CA LYS A 2 -7.19 -4.68 13.44
C LYS A 2 -6.92 -3.85 12.19
N ASN A 3 -5.65 -3.57 11.92
CA ASN A 3 -5.20 -2.74 10.80
C ASN A 3 -5.05 -3.53 9.48
N GLU A 4 -5.43 -4.81 9.48
CA GLU A 4 -5.30 -5.70 8.33
C GLU A 4 -6.64 -5.81 7.62
N LEU A 5 -6.65 -5.44 6.34
CA LEU A 5 -7.79 -5.66 5.46
C LEU A 5 -7.72 -7.06 4.89
N THR A 6 -8.87 -7.72 4.82
CA THR A 6 -9.04 -8.94 4.04
C THR A 6 -8.97 -8.63 2.54
N ILE A 7 -8.66 -9.65 1.73
CA ILE A 7 -8.67 -9.51 0.26
C ILE A 7 -10.04 -9.01 -0.22
N SER A 8 -11.13 -9.52 0.35
CA SER A 8 -12.49 -9.09 -0.02
C SER A 8 -12.73 -7.62 0.28
N GLU A 9 -12.23 -7.10 1.39
CA GLU A 9 -12.35 -5.67 1.73
C GLU A 9 -11.53 -4.80 0.78
N ILE A 10 -10.30 -5.21 0.43
CA ILE A 10 -9.45 -4.50 -0.55
C ILE A 10 -10.09 -4.46 -1.94
N LEU A 11 -10.73 -5.55 -2.38
CA LEU A 11 -11.37 -5.61 -3.70
C LEU A 11 -12.62 -4.76 -3.80
N LEU A 12 -13.29 -4.50 -2.68
CA LEU A 12 -14.50 -3.68 -2.61
C LEU A 12 -14.20 -2.22 -2.22
N ASP A 13 -12.93 -1.86 -2.01
CA ASP A 13 -12.53 -0.50 -1.62
C ASP A 13 -12.63 0.46 -2.83
N PRO A 14 -13.48 1.52 -2.76
CA PRO A 14 -13.68 2.44 -3.86
C PRO A 14 -12.44 3.27 -4.25
N LEU A 15 -11.55 3.55 -3.29
CA LEU A 15 -10.31 4.30 -3.55
C LEU A 15 -9.30 3.44 -4.30
N ILE A 16 -9.21 2.16 -3.92
CA ILE A 16 -8.37 1.18 -4.63
C ILE A 16 -8.92 0.94 -6.04
N ALA A 17 -10.25 0.86 -6.20
CA ALA A 17 -10.88 0.76 -7.52
C ALA A 17 -10.55 1.98 -8.42
N LEU A 18 -10.63 3.19 -7.85
CA LEU A 18 -10.28 4.42 -8.57
C LEU A 18 -8.81 4.44 -8.99
N LEU A 19 -7.90 4.06 -8.10
CA LEU A 19 -6.47 3.97 -8.39
C LEU A 19 -6.18 2.95 -9.49
N ASN A 20 -6.72 1.74 -9.37
CA ASN A 20 -6.58 0.70 -10.37
C ASN A 20 -7.07 1.18 -11.74
N ALA A 21 -8.21 1.89 -11.79
CA ALA A 21 -8.72 2.46 -13.04
C ALA A 21 -7.79 3.52 -13.63
N ALA A 22 -7.21 4.39 -12.79
CA ALA A 22 -6.23 5.40 -13.22
C ALA A 22 -4.95 4.76 -13.80
N ASP A 23 -4.53 3.62 -13.24
CA ASP A 23 -3.36 2.86 -13.68
C ASP A 23 -3.66 1.85 -14.80
N GLY A 24 -4.92 1.76 -15.29
CA GLY A 24 -5.31 0.80 -16.31
C GLY A 24 -5.32 -0.66 -15.85
N VAL A 25 -5.37 -0.91 -14.54
CA VAL A 25 -5.43 -2.24 -13.93
C VAL A 25 -6.87 -2.72 -13.87
N HIS A 26 -7.16 -3.84 -14.56
CA HIS A 26 -8.47 -4.47 -14.49
C HIS A 26 -8.71 -5.17 -13.15
N GLU A 27 -9.93 -5.07 -12.63
CA GLU A 27 -10.37 -5.67 -11.37
C GLU A 27 -10.03 -7.17 -11.27
N ARG A 28 -10.29 -7.95 -12.33
CA ARG A 28 -9.97 -9.38 -12.36
C ARG A 28 -8.47 -9.66 -12.21
N SER A 29 -7.63 -8.86 -12.87
CA SER A 29 -6.17 -8.98 -12.80
C SER A 29 -5.68 -8.63 -11.39
N PHE A 30 -6.24 -7.57 -10.80
CA PHE A 30 -5.94 -7.17 -9.43
C PHE A 30 -6.35 -8.24 -8.41
N ALA A 31 -7.55 -8.82 -8.55
CA ALA A 31 -8.01 -9.93 -7.70
C ALA A 31 -7.09 -11.16 -7.78
N GLN A 32 -6.67 -11.54 -8.99
CA GLN A 32 -5.73 -12.64 -9.18
C GLN A 32 -4.37 -12.35 -8.54
N LEU A 33 -3.87 -11.12 -8.66
CA LEU A 33 -2.62 -10.69 -8.02
C LEU A 33 -2.71 -10.82 -6.50
N MET A 34 -3.76 -10.27 -5.88
CA MET A 34 -3.96 -10.33 -4.42
C MET A 34 -4.07 -11.78 -3.92
N GLN A 35 -4.83 -12.63 -4.62
CA GLN A 35 -4.93 -14.05 -4.26
C GLN A 35 -3.59 -14.78 -4.41
N SER A 36 -2.80 -14.45 -5.44
CA SER A 36 -1.47 -15.03 -5.64
C SER A 36 -0.51 -14.60 -4.55
N ALA A 37 -0.46 -13.30 -4.24
CA ALA A 37 0.37 -12.74 -3.19
C ALA A 37 0.04 -13.36 -1.83
N ALA A 38 -1.25 -13.53 -1.51
CA ALA A 38 -1.67 -14.16 -0.26
C ALA A 38 -1.21 -15.62 -0.13
N ARG A 39 -1.23 -16.40 -1.22
CA ARG A 39 -0.68 -17.77 -1.22
C ARG A 39 0.82 -17.80 -0.97
N ILE A 40 1.56 -16.85 -1.53
CA ILE A 40 3.00 -16.73 -1.30
C ILE A 40 3.24 -16.29 0.15
N ALA A 41 2.55 -15.26 0.62
CA ALA A 41 2.68 -14.75 1.99
C ALA A 41 2.39 -15.83 3.05
N ALA A 42 1.38 -16.68 2.83
CA ALA A 42 1.07 -17.80 3.73
C ALA A 42 2.18 -18.87 3.78
N ARG A 43 3.05 -18.94 2.78
CA ARG A 43 4.14 -19.93 2.69
C ARG A 43 5.51 -19.33 3.04
N THR A 44 5.63 -18.02 3.06
CA THR A 44 6.87 -17.30 3.33
C THR A 44 6.96 -16.97 4.82
N PRO A 45 8.06 -17.31 5.51
CA PRO A 45 8.24 -16.89 6.90
C PRO A 45 8.24 -15.36 6.97
N ALA A 46 7.60 -14.80 8.00
CA ALA A 46 7.38 -13.35 8.12
C ALA A 46 8.69 -12.51 8.04
N SER A 47 9.84 -13.11 8.33
CA SER A 47 11.16 -12.49 8.20
C SER A 47 11.62 -12.24 6.75
N LEU A 48 10.96 -12.82 5.76
CA LEU A 48 11.30 -12.73 4.33
C LEU A 48 10.27 -11.94 3.51
N LEU A 49 9.21 -11.43 4.14
CA LEU A 49 8.30 -10.51 3.45
C LEU A 49 9.02 -9.16 3.26
N PRO A 50 8.87 -8.52 2.08
CA PRO A 50 9.46 -7.21 1.86
C PRO A 50 8.96 -6.26 2.96
N ALA A 51 9.90 -5.55 3.59
CA ALA A 51 9.59 -4.61 4.66
C ALA A 51 8.40 -3.76 4.23
N THR A 52 7.37 -3.74 5.08
CA THR A 52 6.23 -2.84 4.98
C THR A 52 6.74 -1.49 4.51
N VAL A 53 6.14 -0.92 3.46
CA VAL A 53 6.53 0.40 2.99
C VAL A 53 6.30 1.37 4.14
N GLU A 54 7.36 1.69 4.88
CA GLU A 54 7.36 2.67 5.95
C GLU A 54 6.86 3.98 5.32
N PRO A 55 5.80 4.61 5.87
CA PRO A 55 5.32 5.87 5.34
C PRO A 55 6.49 6.85 5.39
N ARG A 56 6.91 7.32 4.21
CA ARG A 56 8.02 8.28 4.06
C ARG A 56 7.75 9.45 4.99
N ALA A 57 8.50 9.52 6.11
CA ALA A 57 8.39 10.61 7.05
C ALA A 57 8.49 11.93 6.25
N LYS A 58 7.53 12.83 6.46
CA LYS A 58 7.51 14.14 5.80
C LYS A 58 8.88 14.77 6.01
N SER A 59 9.58 15.07 4.92
CA SER A 59 10.81 15.86 4.99
C SER A 59 10.48 17.17 5.72
N PRO A 60 11.17 17.54 6.82
CA PRO A 60 11.01 18.85 7.40
C PRO A 60 11.54 19.85 6.37
N LEU A 61 10.61 20.47 5.63
CA LEU A 61 10.87 21.61 4.77
C LEU A 61 11.36 22.74 5.66
N SER A 62 12.67 23.00 5.60
CA SER A 62 13.25 24.34 5.48
C SER A 62 12.57 25.45 6.29
N GLU A 63 12.47 25.31 7.62
CA GLU A 63 12.32 26.45 8.53
C GLU A 63 13.71 26.96 8.90
N ASP A 64 14.41 27.65 7.98
CA ASP A 64 15.57 28.48 8.34
C ASP A 64 15.97 29.39 7.19
N MET A 65 15.09 30.32 6.81
CA MET A 65 15.47 31.50 6.01
C MET A 65 14.60 32.72 6.34
N ARG A 66 14.48 33.07 7.63
CA ARG A 66 14.21 34.46 8.02
C ARG A 66 15.39 35.01 8.81
N SER A 67 16.20 35.76 8.07
CA SER A 67 17.36 36.56 8.47
C SER A 67 17.08 37.45 9.71
N PRO A 68 18.10 37.76 10.52
CA PRO A 68 17.97 38.66 11.67
C PRO A 68 17.82 40.12 11.24
N ALA A 69 17.20 40.92 12.12
CA ALA A 69 17.28 42.37 12.16
C ALA A 69 18.21 42.80 13.29
#